data_AF-A0A4Y2TID2-F1
#
_entry.id   AF-A0A4Y2TID2-F1
#
_cell.length_a   1.000
_cell.length_b   1.000
_cell.length_c   1.000
_cell.angle_alpha   90.00
_cell.angle_beta   90.00
_cell.angle_gamma   90.00
#
_symmetry.space_group_name_H-M   'P 1'
#
loop_
_entity.id
_entity.type
_entity.pdbx_description
1 polymer ?
#
loop_
_entity_poly.entity_id
_entity_poly.type
_entity_poly.pdbx_seq_one_letter_code
_entity_poly.pdbx_strand_id
1 'polypeptide(L)'
;MNEQISAVSPLIFVLIDRLFHCNSVSELKLALNKWGFTEDEYTEKFEKLVLSSQFAAKHPQNAHQLLSKCLLQMYSLKDKDCCLGFPYKGSTTYLSKNITEEDLETVKEFLKNKNLEPWNMRSFKTADKNGRTIYEIRLASVLET
;
A
#
# COMPACT_ATOMS: atom_id res chain seq x y z
N MET A 1 -3.71 -4.40 -10.30
CA MET A 1 -3.89 -3.92 -8.92
C MET A 1 -3.27 -2.53 -8.85
N ASN A 2 -3.94 -1.53 -8.25
CA ASN A 2 -3.40 -0.17 -8.20
C ASN A 2 -2.33 -0.06 -7.11
N GLU A 3 -1.06 0.09 -7.53
CA GLU A 3 0.10 0.22 -6.63
C GLU A 3 0.54 1.67 -6.41
N GLN A 4 -0.18 2.66 -6.97
CA GLN A 4 0.28 4.05 -7.05
C GLN A 4 -0.22 4.96 -5.92
N ILE A 5 -0.98 4.42 -4.95
CA ILE A 5 -1.58 5.22 -3.86
C ILE A 5 -0.69 5.15 -2.61
N SER A 6 -0.59 3.97 -2.02
CA SER A 6 0.23 3.71 -0.84
C SER A 6 0.78 2.29 -0.90
N ALA A 7 1.85 2.02 -0.15
CA ALA A 7 2.43 0.69 -0.07
C ALA A 7 1.46 -0.37 0.50
N VAL A 8 0.41 0.07 1.21
CA VAL A 8 -0.52 -0.80 1.94
C VAL A 8 -1.83 -1.00 1.17
N SER A 9 -2.17 -0.12 0.24
CA SER A 9 -3.40 -0.18 -0.56
C SER A 9 -3.61 -1.54 -1.24
N PRO A 10 -2.59 -2.19 -1.85
CA PRO A 10 -2.73 -3.54 -2.40
C PRO A 10 -3.19 -4.59 -1.38
N LEU A 11 -2.65 -4.51 -0.15
CA LEU A 11 -2.97 -5.46 0.92
C LEU A 11 -4.37 -5.24 1.48
N ILE A 12 -4.76 -3.97 1.67
CA ILE A 12 -6.12 -3.61 2.09
C ILE A 12 -7.13 -4.11 1.05
N PHE A 13 -6.84 -3.88 -0.24
CA PHE A 13 -7.69 -4.38 -1.33
C PHE A 13 -7.86 -5.90 -1.25
N VAL A 14 -6.76 -6.66 -1.17
CA VAL A 14 -6.83 -8.13 -1.10
C VAL A 14 -7.55 -8.61 0.16
N LEU A 15 -7.38 -7.94 1.29
CA LEU A 15 -8.07 -8.27 2.53
C LEU A 15 -9.59 -8.10 2.40
N ILE A 16 -10.02 -6.92 1.93
CA ILE A 16 -11.44 -6.58 1.75
C ILE A 16 -12.06 -7.48 0.68
N ASP A 17 -11.38 -7.65 -0.45
CA ASP A 17 -11.79 -8.51 -1.55
C ASP A 17 -12.07 -9.93 -1.07
N ARG A 18 -11.12 -10.56 -0.36
CA ARG A 18 -11.29 -11.92 0.16
C ARG A 18 -12.38 -12.03 1.22
N LEU A 19 -12.52 -11.00 2.07
CA LEU A 19 -13.57 -10.95 3.07
C LEU A 19 -14.95 -11.00 2.41
N PHE A 20 -15.21 -10.13 1.42
CA PHE A 20 -16.50 -10.08 0.73
C PHE A 20 -16.73 -11.22 -0.28
N HIS A 21 -15.67 -11.86 -0.79
CA HIS A 21 -15.82 -13.08 -1.59
C HIS A 21 -16.17 -14.31 -0.75
N CYS A 22 -15.73 -14.35 0.51
CA CYS A 22 -16.04 -15.47 1.41
C CYS A 22 -17.29 -15.23 2.26
N ASN A 23 -17.78 -14.00 2.36
CA ASN A 23 -18.88 -13.63 3.24
C ASN A 23 -19.90 -12.75 2.52
N SER A 24 -21.17 -13.04 2.72
CA SER A 24 -22.24 -12.14 2.31
C SER A 24 -22.31 -10.92 3.24
N VAL A 25 -22.83 -9.80 2.71
CA VAL A 25 -23.06 -8.57 3.49
C VAL A 25 -23.97 -8.83 4.70
N SER A 26 -24.97 -9.71 4.56
CA SER A 26 -25.90 -10.06 5.64
C SER A 26 -25.20 -10.76 6.81
N GLU A 27 -24.29 -11.70 6.52
CA GLU A 27 -23.51 -12.40 7.55
C GLU A 27 -22.58 -11.45 8.30
N LEU A 28 -21.91 -10.55 7.57
CA LEU A 28 -21.04 -9.54 8.19
C LEU A 28 -21.85 -8.58 9.08
N LYS A 29 -23.02 -8.12 8.64
CA LYS A 29 -23.92 -7.30 9.47
C LYS A 29 -24.36 -8.01 10.75
N LEU A 30 -24.69 -9.30 10.65
CA LEU A 30 -25.08 -10.10 11.82
C LEU A 30 -23.91 -10.25 12.81
N ALA A 31 -22.70 -10.45 12.31
CA ALA A 31 -21.48 -10.49 13.12
C ALA A 31 -21.22 -9.14 13.83
N LEU A 32 -21.39 -8.01 13.11
CA LEU A 32 -21.25 -6.66 13.68
C LEU A 32 -22.27 -6.41 14.80
N ASN A 33 -23.54 -6.72 14.57
CA ASN A 33 -24.61 -6.53 15.56
C ASN A 33 -24.39 -7.35 16.83
N LYS A 34 -23.84 -8.57 16.69
CA LYS A 34 -23.53 -9.45 17.82
C LYS A 34 -22.46 -8.87 18.76
N TRP A 35 -21.56 -8.03 18.27
CA TRP A 35 -20.41 -7.53 19.05
C TRP A 35 -20.52 -6.09 19.52
N GLY A 36 -21.66 -5.41 19.29
CA GLY A 36 -21.91 -4.09 19.88
C GLY A 36 -20.86 -3.05 19.49
N PHE A 37 -20.65 -2.82 18.19
CA PHE A 37 -19.70 -1.81 17.70
C PHE A 37 -20.06 -0.40 18.20
N THR A 38 -19.26 0.12 19.13
CA THR A 38 -19.16 1.55 19.50
C THR A 38 -17.93 2.19 18.83
N GLU A 39 -17.96 3.51 18.62
CA GLU A 39 -16.99 4.25 17.80
C GLU A 39 -15.54 4.25 18.31
N ASP A 40 -15.29 3.89 19.57
CA ASP A 40 -13.96 4.11 20.19
C ASP A 40 -12.94 2.96 19.97
N GLU A 41 -13.28 1.88 19.26
CA GLU A 41 -12.41 0.67 19.16
C GLU A 41 -12.38 0.04 17.75
N TYR A 42 -12.37 0.85 16.69
CA TYR A 42 -12.49 0.35 15.31
C TYR A 42 -11.42 -0.68 14.90
N THR A 43 -10.17 -0.51 15.32
CA THR A 43 -9.05 -1.39 14.93
C THR A 43 -9.24 -2.83 15.43
N GLU A 44 -9.44 -3.00 16.74
CA GLU A 44 -9.61 -4.31 17.37
C GLU A 44 -10.89 -5.00 16.90
N LYS A 45 -11.96 -4.22 16.74
CA LYS A 45 -13.25 -4.75 16.29
C LYS A 45 -13.18 -5.20 14.82
N PHE A 46 -12.51 -4.45 13.94
CA PHE A 46 -12.30 -4.89 12.56
C PHE A 46 -11.41 -6.13 12.48
N GLU A 47 -10.34 -6.19 13.29
CA GLU A 47 -9.50 -7.38 13.39
C GLU A 47 -10.33 -8.61 13.80
N LYS A 48 -11.13 -8.47 14.87
CA LYS A 48 -12.02 -9.54 15.35
C LYS A 48 -13.04 -9.97 14.29
N LEU A 49 -13.60 -9.03 13.54
CA LEU A 49 -14.51 -9.32 12.42
C LEU A 49 -13.82 -10.16 11.34
N VAL A 50 -12.62 -9.79 10.94
CA VAL A 50 -11.86 -10.56 9.94
C VAL A 50 -11.54 -11.95 10.49
N LEU A 51 -11.05 -12.07 11.72
CA LEU A 51 -10.63 -13.35 12.31
C LEU A 51 -11.77 -14.35 12.56
N SER A 52 -13.00 -13.86 12.68
CA SER A 52 -14.21 -14.66 12.87
C SER A 52 -15.01 -14.89 11.58
N SER A 53 -14.57 -14.30 10.47
CA SER A 53 -15.21 -14.41 9.16
C SER A 53 -15.01 -15.80 8.54
N GLN A 54 -15.76 -16.09 7.47
CA GLN A 54 -15.56 -17.31 6.69
C GLN A 54 -14.23 -17.28 5.94
N PHE A 55 -13.74 -16.09 5.60
CA PHE A 55 -12.41 -15.93 5.02
C PHE A 55 -11.33 -16.47 5.96
N ALA A 56 -11.36 -16.10 7.25
CA ALA A 56 -10.41 -16.62 8.23
C ALA A 56 -10.62 -18.11 8.52
N ALA A 57 -11.86 -18.62 8.46
CA ALA A 57 -12.13 -20.05 8.59
C ALA A 57 -11.53 -20.88 7.44
N LYS A 58 -11.63 -20.38 6.19
CA LYS A 58 -11.10 -21.06 4.99
C LYS A 58 -9.59 -20.87 4.82
N HIS A 59 -9.07 -19.69 5.15
CA HIS A 59 -7.68 -19.30 4.91
C HIS A 59 -7.07 -18.59 6.13
N PRO A 60 -6.92 -19.27 7.28
CA PRO A 60 -6.52 -18.65 8.53
C PRO A 60 -5.14 -17.98 8.45
N GLN A 61 -4.14 -18.64 7.87
CA GLN A 61 -2.80 -18.07 7.72
C GLN A 61 -2.79 -16.79 6.88
N ASN A 62 -3.55 -16.77 5.78
CA ASN A 62 -3.66 -15.61 4.90
C ASN A 62 -4.33 -14.43 5.62
N ALA A 63 -5.39 -14.68 6.40
CA ALA A 63 -6.07 -13.64 7.16
C ALA A 63 -5.13 -12.98 8.17
N HIS A 64 -4.41 -13.78 8.97
CA HIS A 64 -3.42 -13.27 9.94
C HIS A 64 -2.26 -12.53 9.26
N GLN A 65 -1.77 -13.03 8.13
CA GLN A 65 -0.68 -12.39 7.41
C GLN A 65 -1.11 -11.05 6.79
N LEU A 66 -2.32 -10.94 6.26
CA LEU A 66 -2.83 -9.69 5.72
C LEU A 66 -3.04 -8.67 6.83
N LEU A 67 -3.74 -9.05 7.91
CA LEU A 67 -3.96 -8.19 9.08
C LEU A 67 -2.64 -7.66 9.65
N SER A 68 -1.65 -8.53 9.90
CA SER A 68 -0.36 -8.11 10.47
C SER A 68 0.41 -7.12 9.58
N LYS A 69 0.22 -7.17 8.26
CA LYS A 69 0.90 -6.27 7.32
C LYS A 69 0.17 -4.94 7.12
N CYS A 70 -1.17 -4.90 7.19
CA CYS A 70 -1.93 -3.72 6.81
C CYS A 70 -2.75 -3.06 7.93
N LEU A 71 -3.16 -3.78 8.97
CA LEU A 71 -4.14 -3.29 9.95
C LEU A 71 -3.68 -1.99 10.64
N LEU A 72 -2.48 -1.97 11.20
CA LEU A 72 -1.95 -0.78 11.89
C LEU A 72 -1.81 0.42 10.95
N GLN A 73 -1.38 0.20 9.72
CA GLN A 73 -1.20 1.28 8.75
C GLN A 73 -2.54 1.79 8.21
N MET A 74 -3.55 0.94 8.11
CA MET A 74 -4.90 1.32 7.68
C MET A 74 -5.57 2.33 8.63
N TYR A 75 -5.24 2.26 9.93
CA TYR A 75 -5.74 3.18 10.96
C TYR A 75 -4.70 4.25 11.38
N SER A 76 -3.55 4.34 10.72
CA SER A 76 -2.52 5.33 11.06
C SER A 76 -2.98 6.73 10.66
N LEU A 77 -2.97 7.66 11.61
CA LEU A 77 -3.24 9.08 11.40
C LEU A 77 -1.99 9.96 11.57
N LYS A 78 -0.79 9.37 11.45
CA LYS A 78 0.45 10.14 11.46
C LYS A 78 0.44 11.08 10.27
N ASP A 79 0.89 12.33 10.44
CA ASP A 79 0.85 13.35 9.38
C ASP A 79 1.40 12.88 8.03
N LYS A 80 2.50 12.12 8.06
CA LYS A 80 3.13 11.54 6.87
C LYS A 80 2.29 10.48 6.14
N ASP A 81 1.37 9.81 6.84
CA ASP A 81 0.52 8.76 6.32
C ASP A 81 -0.82 9.34 5.80
N CYS A 82 -1.19 10.55 6.26
CA CYS A 82 -2.40 11.27 5.88
C CYS A 82 -2.25 12.15 4.62
N CYS A 83 -1.03 12.38 4.15
CA CYS A 83 -0.73 13.27 3.04
C CYS A 83 0.09 12.55 1.97
N LEU A 84 -0.22 12.81 0.69
CA LEU A 84 0.63 12.39 -0.42
C LEU A 84 1.75 13.41 -0.64
N GLY A 85 2.96 12.95 -0.92
CA GLY A 85 4.09 13.83 -1.19
C GLY A 85 5.43 13.13 -1.19
N PHE A 86 6.50 13.92 -1.16
CA PHE A 86 7.85 13.39 -1.00
C PHE A 86 7.99 12.59 0.30
N PRO A 87 8.87 11.58 0.36
CA PRO A 87 8.96 10.68 1.52
C PRO A 87 9.16 11.33 2.90
N TYR A 88 9.66 12.57 2.95
CA TYR A 88 9.85 13.35 4.17
C TYR A 88 8.69 14.32 4.49
N LYS A 89 7.78 14.57 3.52
CA LYS A 89 6.59 15.43 3.65
C LYS A 89 5.28 14.62 3.65
N GLY A 90 5.31 13.38 3.16
CA GLY A 90 4.13 12.53 3.00
C GLY A 90 4.50 11.14 2.47
N SER A 91 3.49 10.45 1.95
CA SER A 91 3.62 9.12 1.36
C SER A 91 3.57 9.17 -0.16
N THR A 92 4.37 8.32 -0.80
CA THR A 92 4.32 8.09 -2.25
C THR A 92 4.83 6.68 -2.57
N THR A 93 4.34 6.14 -3.68
CA THR A 93 4.79 4.87 -4.26
C THR A 93 5.39 5.06 -5.66
N TYR A 94 5.40 6.30 -6.16
CA TYR A 94 6.08 6.68 -7.40
C TYR A 94 7.58 6.78 -7.22
N LEU A 95 8.03 7.08 -6.00
CA LEU A 95 9.42 7.32 -5.63
C LEU A 95 9.82 6.38 -4.48
N SER A 96 11.04 5.87 -4.50
CA SER A 96 11.59 5.20 -3.32
C SER A 96 11.78 6.17 -2.16
N LYS A 97 11.77 5.66 -0.92
CA LYS A 97 11.74 6.45 0.32
C LYS A 97 12.91 7.43 0.51
N ASN A 98 14.00 7.22 -0.21
CA ASN A 98 15.26 7.96 -0.12
C ASN A 98 15.46 8.98 -1.27
N ILE A 99 14.47 9.16 -2.14
CA ILE A 99 14.49 10.18 -3.20
C ILE A 99 14.15 11.55 -2.61
N THR A 100 14.98 12.54 -2.95
CA THR A 100 14.78 13.97 -2.66
C THR A 100 14.26 14.74 -3.87
N GLU A 101 14.00 16.03 -3.70
CA GLU A 101 13.64 16.94 -4.79
C GLU A 101 14.80 17.05 -5.82
N GLU A 102 16.05 17.11 -5.36
CA GLU A 102 17.25 17.19 -6.23
C GLU A 102 17.47 15.93 -7.07
N ASP A 103 17.22 14.75 -6.47
CA ASP A 103 17.24 13.47 -7.18
C ASP A 103 16.24 13.48 -8.34
N LEU A 104 15.05 14.05 -8.11
CA LEU A 104 13.98 14.08 -9.11
C LEU A 104 14.33 15.02 -10.27
N GLU A 105 14.97 16.16 -10.01
CA GLU A 105 15.46 17.04 -11.08
C GLU A 105 16.52 16.34 -11.94
N THR A 106 17.42 15.58 -11.33
CA THR A 106 18.41 14.77 -12.07
C THR A 106 17.74 13.74 -12.98
N VAL A 107 16.72 13.05 -12.47
CA VAL A 107 15.94 12.06 -13.25
C VAL A 107 15.15 12.76 -14.37
N LYS A 108 14.53 13.91 -14.11
CA LYS A 108 13.78 14.68 -15.12
C LYS A 108 14.68 15.15 -16.26
N GLU A 109 15.87 15.66 -15.94
CA GLU A 109 16.85 16.08 -16.95
C GLU A 109 17.29 14.90 -17.82
N PHE A 110 17.58 13.75 -17.20
CA PHE A 110 17.89 12.52 -17.94
C PHE A 110 16.77 12.12 -18.91
N LEU A 111 15.51 12.12 -18.44
CA LEU A 111 14.35 11.78 -19.28
C LEU A 111 14.17 12.76 -20.44
N LYS A 112 14.29 14.06 -20.18
CA LYS A 112 14.23 15.10 -21.21
C LYS A 112 15.30 14.91 -22.28
N ASN A 113 16.53 14.62 -21.88
CA ASN A 113 17.65 14.35 -22.79
C ASN A 113 17.45 13.07 -23.62
N LYS A 114 16.64 12.13 -23.13
CA LYS A 114 16.24 10.91 -23.85
C LYS A 114 14.95 11.05 -24.64
N ASN A 115 14.33 12.24 -24.65
CA ASN A 115 13.03 12.50 -25.24
C ASN A 115 11.94 11.54 -24.73
N LEU A 116 11.97 11.27 -23.41
CA LEU A 116 11.05 10.39 -22.71
C LEU A 116 10.15 11.20 -21.78
N GLU A 117 8.86 10.88 -21.82
CA GLU A 117 7.86 11.45 -20.92
C GLU A 117 7.70 10.58 -19.67
N PRO A 118 7.50 11.16 -18.46
CA PRO A 118 7.49 10.42 -17.20
C PRO A 118 6.15 9.74 -16.86
N TRP A 119 5.10 9.88 -17.67
CA TRP A 119 3.71 9.54 -17.33
C TRP A 119 3.50 8.09 -16.87
N ASN A 120 4.25 7.13 -17.43
CA ASN A 120 4.13 5.71 -17.13
C ASN A 120 5.34 5.17 -16.36
N MET A 121 6.05 6.04 -15.63
CA MET A 121 7.31 5.69 -14.97
C MET A 121 7.23 5.80 -13.43
N ARG A 122 8.06 4.99 -12.77
CA ARG A 122 8.40 5.13 -11.33
C ARG A 122 9.92 5.19 -11.17
N SER A 123 10.38 5.88 -10.14
CA SER A 123 11.82 6.06 -9.88
C SER A 123 12.23 5.45 -8.55
N PHE A 124 13.32 4.68 -8.57
CA PHE A 124 13.87 4.02 -7.39
C PHE A 124 15.35 4.36 -7.27
N LYS A 125 15.77 4.81 -6.08
CA LYS A 125 17.14 5.13 -5.74
C LYS A 125 17.73 4.04 -4.86
N THR A 126 18.83 3.46 -5.30
CA THR A 126 19.61 2.45 -4.57
C THR A 126 21.07 2.85 -4.50
N ALA A 127 21.87 2.11 -3.73
CA ALA A 127 23.32 2.26 -3.70
C ALA A 127 23.97 0.95 -4.16
N ASP A 128 25.01 1.05 -4.99
CA ASP A 128 25.81 -0.10 -5.38
C ASP A 128 26.73 -0.58 -4.23
N LYS A 129 27.49 -1.66 -4.47
CA LYS A 129 28.44 -2.21 -3.50
C LYS A 129 29.54 -1.23 -3.08
N ASN A 130 29.78 -0.19 -3.87
CA ASN A 130 30.79 0.84 -3.65
C ASN A 130 30.17 2.14 -3.08
N GLY A 131 28.87 2.15 -2.76
CA GLY A 131 28.16 3.33 -2.25
C GLY A 131 27.76 4.35 -3.32
N ARG A 132 27.88 4.04 -4.62
CA ARG A 132 27.44 4.91 -5.70
C ARG A 132 25.92 4.88 -5.81
N THR A 133 25.33 6.06 -5.94
CA THR A 133 23.89 6.22 -6.18
C THR A 133 23.51 5.69 -7.55
N ILE A 134 22.52 4.80 -7.58
CA ILE A 134 21.92 4.25 -8.80
C ILE A 134 20.44 4.66 -8.83
N TYR A 135 20.02 5.25 -9.95
CA TYR A 135 18.61 5.53 -10.24
C TYR A 135 18.07 4.50 -11.22
N GLU A 136 17.04 3.77 -10.80
CA GLU A 136 16.30 2.82 -11.62
C GLU A 136 14.96 3.44 -12.01
N ILE A 137 14.75 3.64 -13.31
CA ILE A 137 13.51 4.18 -13.87
C ILE A 137 12.71 3.01 -14.45
N ARG A 138 11.61 2.65 -13.80
CA ARG A 138 10.74 1.53 -14.21
C ARG A 138 9.60 2.03 -15.07
N LEU A 139 9.50 1.52 -16.29
CA LEU A 139 8.35 1.73 -17.17
C LEU A 139 7.25 0.71 -16.85
N ALA A 140 6.00 1.14 -16.92
CA ALA A 140 4.86 0.24 -16.87
C ALA A 140 4.63 -0.42 -18.22
N SER A 141 4.98 -1.71 -18.34
CA SER A 141 4.77 -2.55 -19.52
C SER A 141 4.43 -3.99 -19.15
N VAL A 142 3.78 -4.73 -20.07
CA VAL A 142 3.59 -6.18 -19.95
C VAL A 142 4.87 -6.94 -20.27
N LEU A 143 5.65 -6.42 -21.23
CA LEU A 143 6.97 -6.95 -21.56
C LEU A 143 7.95 -6.59 -20.44
N GLU A 144 8.80 -7.55 -20.06
CA GLU A 144 9.93 -7.30 -19.18
C GLU A 144 11.00 -6.49 -19.93
N THR A 145 11.72 -5.65 -19.18
CA THR A 145 12.89 -4.88 -19.64
C THR A 145 14.17 -5.51 -19.17
#